data_AF-A0A7C8YB91-F1
#
_entry.id   AF-A0A7C8YB91-F1
#
_cell.length_a   1.000
_cell.length_b   1.000
_cell.length_c   1.000
_cell.angle_alpha   90.00
_cell.angle_beta   90.00
_cell.angle_gamma   90.00
#
_symmetry.space_group_name_H-M   'P 1'
#
loop_
_entity.id
_entity.type
_entity.pdbx_description
1 polymer ?
#
loop_
_entity_poly.entity_id
_entity_poly.type
_entity_poly.pdbx_seq_one_letter_code
_entity_poly.pdbx_strand_id
1 'polypeptide(L)'
;MGRRPPNKRDYYFSAFIFFLALLVEPSRGLPLSTDSRWIVNSKGTRVKLACVNWASHLQPVVAEGLSKQPVDAVSRRIREAGFDCVRLTWPLYLATNHSLASLSVRDSFSRLGLSESIAGFQANNPSILHLSLID
;
A
#
# COMPACT_ATOMS: atom_id res chain seq x y z
N MET A 1 -9.89 -21.40 -41.83
CA MET A 1 -10.27 -20.22 -41.02
C MET A 1 -9.07 -19.26 -41.00
N GLY A 2 -9.04 -18.29 -41.91
CA GLY A 2 -7.89 -17.38 -42.06
C GLY A 2 -7.97 -16.22 -41.07
N ARG A 3 -6.93 -16.00 -40.26
CA ARG A 3 -6.84 -14.83 -39.37
C ARG A 3 -6.74 -13.56 -40.23
N ARG A 4 -7.56 -12.55 -39.96
CA ARG A 4 -7.46 -11.24 -40.62
C ARG A 4 -6.10 -10.60 -40.30
N PRO A 5 -5.44 -9.99 -41.29
CA PRO A 5 -4.20 -9.27 -41.04
C PRO A 5 -4.47 -8.04 -40.15
N PRO A 6 -3.54 -7.71 -39.23
CA PRO A 6 -3.69 -6.56 -38.33
C PRO A 6 -3.72 -5.24 -39.11
N ASN A 7 -4.53 -4.29 -38.62
CA ASN A 7 -4.69 -2.96 -39.21
C ASN A 7 -3.51 -2.05 -38.81
N LYS A 8 -3.16 -1.07 -39.65
CA LYS A 8 -2.19 -0.01 -39.32
C LYS A 8 -2.46 0.67 -37.97
N ARG A 9 -3.73 0.83 -37.58
CA ARG A 9 -4.10 1.36 -36.25
C ARG A 9 -3.62 0.46 -35.10
N ASP A 10 -3.64 -0.85 -35.28
CA ASP A 10 -3.18 -1.82 -34.29
C ASP A 10 -1.66 -1.71 -34.11
N TYR A 11 -0.93 -1.47 -35.20
CA TYR A 11 0.51 -1.20 -35.15
C TYR A 11 0.85 0.09 -34.40
N TYR A 12 0.14 1.19 -34.67
CA TYR A 12 0.36 2.45 -33.95
C TYR A 12 0.00 2.34 -32.46
N PHE A 13 -1.07 1.63 -32.13
CA PHE A 13 -1.48 1.42 -30.75
C PHE A 13 -0.48 0.54 -29.99
N SER A 14 0.00 -0.56 -30.60
CA SER A 14 1.08 -1.37 -30.03
C SER A 14 2.39 -0.60 -29.89
N ALA A 15 2.78 0.22 -30.87
CA ALA A 15 3.97 1.05 -30.79
C ALA A 15 3.87 2.09 -29.66
N PHE A 16 2.69 2.69 -29.47
CA PHE A 16 2.44 3.63 -28.39
C PHE A 16 2.50 2.96 -27.00
N ILE A 17 1.87 1.78 -26.84
CA ILE A 17 1.95 0.98 -25.60
C ILE A 17 3.41 0.60 -25.31
N PHE A 18 4.16 0.17 -26.33
CA PHE A 18 5.57 -0.21 -26.19
C PHE A 18 6.44 0.98 -25.81
N PHE A 19 6.20 2.15 -26.41
CA PHE A 19 6.88 3.40 -26.06
C PHE A 19 6.54 3.85 -24.64
N LEU A 20 5.28 3.74 -24.22
CA LEU A 20 4.88 4.01 -22.82
C LEU A 20 5.60 3.06 -21.85
N ALA A 21 5.71 1.78 -22.18
CA ALA A 21 6.37 0.79 -21.34
C ALA A 21 7.89 1.07 -21.17
N LEU A 22 8.54 1.65 -22.19
CA LEU A 22 9.94 2.08 -22.10
C LEU A 22 10.15 3.32 -21.21
N LEU A 23 9.10 4.11 -20.96
CA LEU A 23 9.15 5.28 -20.08
C LEU A 23 8.86 4.93 -18.61
N VAL A 24 8.37 3.72 -18.33
CA VAL A 24 8.10 3.26 -16.98
C VAL A 24 9.35 2.60 -16.42
N GLU A 25 10.15 3.38 -15.70
CA GLU A 25 11.22 2.82 -14.85
C GLU A 25 10.58 1.90 -13.80
N PRO A 26 10.93 0.60 -13.74
CA PRO A 26 10.45 -0.28 -12.69
C PRO A 26 10.91 0.28 -11.35
N SER A 27 10.00 0.42 -10.39
CA SER A 27 10.33 0.82 -9.02
C SER A 27 11.19 -0.27 -8.39
N ARG A 28 12.51 -0.21 -8.57
CA ARG A 28 13.43 -1.06 -7.83
C ARG A 28 13.40 -0.53 -6.39
N GLY A 29 12.78 -1.30 -5.49
CA GLY A 29 13.08 -1.18 -4.07
C GLY A 29 14.56 -1.49 -3.91
N LEU A 30 15.41 -0.48 -4.01
CA LEU A 30 16.84 -0.63 -3.82
C LEU A 30 17.04 -0.87 -2.33
N PRO A 31 17.64 -2.01 -1.91
CA PRO A 31 17.80 -2.28 -0.50
C PRO A 31 18.63 -1.15 0.09
N LEU A 32 18.02 -0.39 1.00
CA LEU A 32 18.75 0.53 1.84
C LEU A 32 19.74 -0.30 2.65
N SER A 33 20.97 0.18 2.79
CA SER A 33 21.98 -0.43 3.64
C SER A 33 22.55 0.61 4.59
N THR A 34 23.40 0.18 5.51
CA THR A 34 24.11 1.07 6.43
C THR A 34 25.57 1.18 6.03
N ASP A 35 26.09 2.40 5.97
CA ASP A 35 27.51 2.71 5.95
C ASP A 35 27.86 3.47 7.23
N SER A 36 28.54 2.78 8.16
CA SER A 36 28.75 3.24 9.53
C SER A 36 27.43 3.70 10.17
N ARG A 37 27.26 5.00 10.41
CA ARG A 37 26.06 5.61 11.01
C ARG A 37 25.00 6.09 10.02
N TRP A 38 25.20 5.91 8.72
CA TRP A 38 24.33 6.45 7.68
C TRP A 38 23.52 5.37 7.00
N ILE A 39 22.27 5.69 6.66
CA ILE A 39 21.48 4.92 5.70
C ILE A 39 21.92 5.37 4.30
N VAL A 40 22.26 4.43 3.43
CA VAL A 40 22.66 4.69 2.04
C VAL A 40 21.81 3.90 1.06
N ASN A 41 21.62 4.44 -0.14
CA ASN A 41 21.01 3.71 -1.25
C ASN A 41 22.03 2.81 -1.96
N SER A 42 21.59 2.10 -3.01
CA SER A 42 22.46 1.19 -3.78
C SER A 42 23.64 1.87 -4.50
N LYS A 43 23.64 3.21 -4.62
CA LYS A 43 24.74 4.00 -5.19
C LYS A 43 25.69 4.51 -4.10
N GLY A 44 25.52 4.08 -2.85
CA GLY A 44 26.27 4.60 -1.69
C GLY A 44 25.88 6.03 -1.29
N THR A 45 24.82 6.59 -1.88
CA THR A 45 24.39 7.96 -1.54
C THR A 45 23.59 7.94 -0.24
N ARG A 46 23.94 8.83 0.70
CA ARG A 46 23.22 8.97 1.97
C ARG A 46 21.75 9.34 1.75
N VAL A 47 20.86 8.63 2.42
CA VAL A 47 19.42 8.88 2.49
C VAL A 47 19.06 9.37 3.89
N LYS A 48 18.18 10.37 3.97
CA LYS A 48 17.57 10.82 5.23
C LYS A 48 16.08 10.54 5.15
N LEU A 49 15.58 9.76 6.09
CA LEU A 49 14.17 9.41 6.19
C LEU A 49 13.43 10.48 6.98
N ALA A 50 12.47 11.13 6.35
CA ALA A 50 11.50 12.02 6.98
C ALA A 50 10.19 11.26 7.11
N CYS A 51 9.97 10.60 8.24
CA CYS A 51 8.81 9.71 8.41
C CYS A 51 7.67 10.34 9.21
N VAL A 52 6.45 9.96 8.84
CA VAL A 52 5.29 10.03 9.74
C VAL A 52 5.11 8.71 10.49
N ASN A 53 4.43 8.75 11.63
CA ASN A 53 3.95 7.54 12.30
C ASN A 53 2.47 7.34 11.97
N TRP A 54 2.10 6.17 11.44
CA TRP A 54 0.71 5.82 11.17
C TRP A 54 0.31 4.63 12.05
N ALA A 55 -0.58 4.90 13.00
CA ALA A 55 -1.00 3.91 13.99
C ALA A 55 -1.86 2.82 13.33
N SER A 56 -1.46 1.55 13.53
CA SER A 56 -2.17 0.34 13.11
C SER A 56 -2.10 -0.77 14.17
N HIS A 57 -1.61 -0.46 15.38
CA HIS A 57 -1.44 -1.41 16.48
C HIS A 57 -2.66 -1.50 17.42
N LEU A 58 -3.70 -0.71 17.16
CA LEU A 58 -4.92 -0.69 17.96
C LEU A 58 -5.75 -1.96 17.72
N GLN A 59 -6.78 -2.17 18.54
CA GLN A 59 -7.60 -3.38 18.55
C GLN A 59 -8.09 -3.86 17.18
N PRO A 60 -8.51 -3.00 16.23
CA PRO A 60 -8.97 -3.46 14.93
C PRO A 60 -7.85 -3.93 13.99
N VAL A 61 -6.58 -3.64 14.33
CA VAL A 61 -5.37 -4.01 13.58
C VAL A 61 -5.37 -3.46 12.15
N VAL A 62 -5.89 -2.25 11.96
CA VAL A 62 -5.88 -1.55 10.68
C VAL A 62 -5.41 -0.12 10.91
N ALA A 63 -4.77 0.47 9.90
CA ALA A 63 -4.28 1.84 9.98
C ALA A 63 -5.43 2.84 10.21
N GLU A 64 -5.27 3.69 11.22
CA GLU A 64 -6.28 4.64 11.65
C GLU A 64 -6.69 5.63 10.55
N GLY A 65 -7.96 6.06 10.57
CA GLY A 65 -8.49 7.04 9.61
C GLY A 65 -8.88 6.48 8.24
N LEU A 66 -8.59 5.21 7.93
CA LEU A 66 -9.01 4.58 6.67
C LEU A 66 -10.52 4.36 6.55
N SER A 67 -11.29 4.43 7.63
CA SER A 67 -12.75 4.52 7.56
C SER A 67 -13.26 5.91 7.13
N LYS A 68 -12.38 6.93 7.11
CA LYS A 68 -12.73 8.32 6.83
C LYS A 68 -12.15 8.85 5.52
N GLN A 69 -11.05 8.28 5.04
CA GLN A 69 -10.36 8.70 3.81
C GLN A 69 -9.79 7.50 3.04
N PRO A 70 -9.80 7.54 1.70
CA PRO A 70 -9.08 6.57 0.87
C PRO A 70 -7.58 6.53 1.17
N VAL A 71 -6.96 5.33 1.10
CA VAL A 71 -5.52 5.14 1.34
C VAL A 71 -4.65 5.96 0.37
N ASP A 72 -5.11 6.16 -0.86
CA ASP A 72 -4.40 6.96 -1.87
C ASP A 72 -4.39 8.45 -1.50
N ALA A 73 -5.49 8.97 -0.93
CA ALA A 73 -5.60 10.34 -0.46
C ALA A 73 -4.68 10.59 0.74
N VAL A 74 -4.66 9.67 1.72
CA VAL A 74 -3.78 9.79 2.88
C VAL A 74 -2.30 9.73 2.47
N SER A 75 -1.92 8.74 1.65
CA SER A 75 -0.54 8.59 1.17
C SER A 75 -0.07 9.76 0.32
N ARG A 76 -0.96 10.33 -0.51
CA ARG A 76 -0.70 11.56 -1.26
C ARG A 76 -0.44 12.74 -0.34
N ARG A 77 -1.28 12.93 0.68
CA ARG A 77 -1.13 14.03 1.65
C ARG A 77 0.18 13.92 2.44
N ILE A 78 0.60 12.71 2.81
CA ILE A 78 1.90 12.46 3.47
C ILE A 78 3.05 12.91 2.55
N ARG A 79 2.99 12.54 1.27
CA ARG A 79 4.01 12.92 0.28
C ARG A 79 4.02 14.41 -0.02
N GLU A 80 2.86 15.04 -0.16
CA GLU A 80 2.71 16.49 -0.37
C GLU A 80 3.21 17.30 0.85
N ALA A 81 3.12 16.73 2.05
CA ALA A 81 3.70 17.32 3.27
C ALA A 81 5.23 17.15 3.37
N GLY A 82 5.88 16.47 2.41
CA GLY A 82 7.33 16.32 2.33
C GLY A 82 7.90 15.11 3.07
N PHE A 83 7.05 14.18 3.53
CA PHE A 83 7.51 12.92 4.13
C PHE A 83 7.74 11.86 3.06
N ASP A 84 8.79 11.06 3.24
CA ASP A 84 9.21 10.01 2.28
C ASP A 84 9.08 8.59 2.84
N CYS A 85 8.63 8.45 4.09
CA CYS A 85 8.39 7.17 4.74
C CYS A 85 7.24 7.21 5.75
N VAL A 86 6.70 6.02 6.02
CA VAL A 86 5.68 5.80 7.05
C VAL A 86 6.19 4.74 8.00
N ARG A 87 6.24 5.06 9.30
CA ARG A 87 6.39 4.08 10.36
C ARG A 87 5.02 3.51 10.70
N LEU A 88 4.74 2.32 10.17
CA LEU A 88 3.54 1.55 10.51
C LEU A 88 3.78 0.73 11.78
N THR A 89 2.96 0.94 12.79
CA THR A 89 3.01 0.17 14.04
C THR A 89 2.07 -1.03 13.94
N TRP A 90 2.46 -2.19 14.46
CA TRP A 90 1.61 -3.39 14.49
C TRP A 90 1.66 -4.03 15.89
N PRO A 91 0.63 -4.79 16.30
CA PRO A 91 0.60 -5.41 17.61
C PRO A 91 1.19 -6.82 17.60
N LEU A 92 1.99 -7.17 18.62
CA LEU A 92 2.67 -8.47 18.71
C LEU A 92 1.73 -9.68 18.58
N TYR A 93 0.51 -9.57 19.14
CA TYR A 93 -0.48 -10.64 19.10
C TYR A 93 -0.94 -11.01 17.69
N LEU A 94 -0.73 -10.14 16.69
CA LEU A 94 -1.01 -10.48 15.30
C LEU A 94 -0.06 -11.57 14.77
N ALA A 95 1.18 -11.61 15.26
CA ALA A 95 2.15 -12.63 14.86
C ALA A 95 2.07 -13.91 15.70
N THR A 96 1.50 -13.85 16.91
CA THR A 96 1.47 -14.99 17.84
C THR A 96 0.10 -15.66 17.97
N ASN A 97 -0.98 -15.00 17.53
CA ASN A 97 -2.33 -15.54 17.58
C ASN A 97 -2.90 -15.74 16.16
N HIS A 98 -2.68 -16.92 15.59
CA HIS A 98 -3.13 -17.27 14.24
C HIS A 98 -4.66 -17.21 14.07
N SER A 99 -5.42 -17.48 15.13
CA SER A 99 -6.89 -17.38 15.10
C SER A 99 -7.37 -15.94 14.99
N LEU A 100 -6.61 -14.99 15.56
CA LEU A 100 -6.88 -13.56 15.38
C LEU A 100 -6.38 -13.08 14.01
N ALA A 101 -5.16 -13.47 13.62
CA ALA A 101 -4.55 -13.05 12.36
C ALA A 101 -5.37 -13.44 11.12
N SER A 102 -6.01 -14.61 11.18
CA SER A 102 -6.85 -15.12 10.08
C SER A 102 -8.24 -14.48 9.99
N LEU A 103 -8.63 -13.62 10.95
CA LEU A 103 -9.89 -12.87 10.83
C LEU A 103 -9.80 -11.90 9.68
N SER A 104 -10.90 -11.73 8.95
CA SER A 104 -11.01 -10.58 8.05
C SER A 104 -11.10 -9.28 8.85
N VAL A 105 -10.72 -8.18 8.22
CA VAL A 105 -10.95 -6.83 8.77
C VAL A 105 -12.44 -6.66 9.12
N ARG A 106 -13.37 -7.07 8.25
CA ARG A 106 -14.80 -7.01 8.54
C ARG A 106 -15.20 -7.77 9.81
N ASP A 107 -14.68 -8.98 10.00
CA ASP A 107 -15.00 -9.80 11.17
C ASP A 107 -14.45 -9.19 12.46
N SER A 108 -13.22 -8.66 12.41
CA SER A 108 -12.61 -7.94 13.54
C SER A 108 -13.47 -6.76 13.98
N PHE A 109 -13.87 -5.90 13.03
CA PHE A 109 -14.73 -4.75 13.32
C PHE A 109 -16.11 -5.17 13.82
N SER A 110 -16.70 -6.24 13.27
CA SER A 110 -17.99 -6.76 13.71
C SER A 110 -17.95 -7.27 15.15
N ARG A 111 -16.88 -7.99 15.53
CA ARG A 111 -16.65 -8.46 16.92
C ARG A 111 -16.47 -7.33 17.91
N LEU A 112 -15.89 -6.21 17.46
CA LEU A 112 -15.69 -5.01 18.27
C LEU A 112 -16.91 -4.06 18.27
N GLY A 113 -18.00 -4.40 17.56
CA GLY A 113 -19.19 -3.56 17.46
C GLY A 113 -19.01 -2.27 16.63
N LEU A 114 -18.01 -2.22 15.75
CA LEU A 114 -17.61 -1.03 14.99
C LEU A 114 -18.32 -0.93 13.64
N SER A 115 -19.65 -0.98 13.64
CA SER A 115 -20.48 -0.97 12.42
C SER A 115 -20.30 0.30 11.57
N GLU A 116 -20.19 1.47 12.19
CA GLU A 116 -19.94 2.73 11.49
C GLU A 116 -18.61 2.71 10.72
N SER A 117 -17.58 2.12 11.33
CA SER A 117 -16.29 2.00 10.66
C SER A 117 -16.37 1.04 9.48
N ILE A 118 -17.12 -0.06 9.57
CA ILE A 118 -17.38 -0.94 8.41
C ILE A 118 -18.01 -0.14 7.27
N ALA A 119 -19.03 0.67 7.54
CA ALA A 119 -19.64 1.53 6.54
C ALA A 119 -18.64 2.54 5.95
N GLY A 120 -17.79 3.14 6.79
CA GLY A 120 -16.73 4.05 6.36
C GLY A 120 -15.68 3.39 5.46
N PHE A 121 -15.26 2.16 5.78
CA PHE A 121 -14.39 1.37 4.93
C PHE A 121 -15.07 0.96 3.63
N GLN A 122 -16.36 0.58 3.67
CA GLN A 122 -17.11 0.26 2.46
C GLN A 122 -17.16 1.46 1.48
N ALA A 123 -17.24 2.69 2.00
CA ALA A 123 -17.24 3.91 1.19
C ALA A 123 -15.85 4.31 0.68
N ASN A 124 -14.80 4.15 1.49
CA ASN A 124 -13.48 4.73 1.20
C ASN A 124 -12.44 3.70 0.71
N ASN A 125 -12.49 2.47 1.23
CA ASN A 125 -11.49 1.41 1.01
C ASN A 125 -12.13 0.01 1.03
N PRO A 126 -13.12 -0.29 0.15
CA PRO A 126 -13.95 -1.50 0.28
C PRO A 126 -13.18 -2.81 0.18
N SER A 127 -12.08 -2.85 -0.58
CA SER A 127 -11.24 -4.05 -0.73
C SER A 127 -10.58 -4.48 0.59
N ILE A 128 -10.30 -3.55 1.50
CA ILE A 128 -9.61 -3.83 2.77
C ILE A 128 -10.50 -4.69 3.69
N LEU A 129 -11.82 -4.58 3.60
CA LEU A 129 -12.75 -5.34 4.45
C LEU A 129 -12.63 -6.86 4.28
N HIS A 130 -12.08 -7.30 3.14
CA HIS A 130 -11.94 -8.71 2.78
C HIS A 130 -10.53 -9.26 3.00
N LEU A 131 -9.58 -8.42 3.38
CA LEU A 131 -8.23 -8.85 3.75
C LEU A 131 -8.25 -9.46 5.15
N SER A 132 -7.34 -10.41 5.39
CA SER A 132 -7.07 -10.86 6.75
C SER A 132 -6.37 -9.74 7.54
N LEU A 133 -6.33 -9.83 8.86
CA LEU A 133 -5.64 -8.83 9.67
C LEU A 133 -4.12 -8.81 9.45
N ILE A 134 -3.54 -9.83 8.79
CA ILE A 134 -2.10 -9.97 8.55
C ILE A 134 -1.69 -9.76 7.07
N ASP A 135 -2.64 -9.71 6.14
CA ASP A 135 -2.41 -9.52 4.68
C ASP A 135 -2.65 -8.07 4.24
#